data_AF-A0A0D2J5S1-F1
#
_entry.id   AF-A0A0D2J5S1-F1
#
_cell.length_a   1.000
_cell.length_b   1.000
_cell.length_c   1.000
_cell.angle_alpha   90.00
_cell.angle_beta   90.00
_cell.angle_gamma   90.00
#
_symmetry.space_group_name_H-M   'P 1'
#
loop_
_entity.id
_entity.type
_entity.pdbx_description
1 polymer ?
#
loop_
_entity_poly.entity_id
_entity_poly.type
_entity_poly.pdbx_seq_one_letter_code
_entity_poly.pdbx_strand_id
1 'polypeptide(L)'
;MSPTSLPPNAPMTNGTLSAGHGEADVSSYPSLATFSLQDVCAVLHSQVSSFLSAAAPDKVTKRTQEQTRIALDVIEKALQDYEFDSVSLSYNGGKDCLVLLILYLTVLHTHFAQPKNRRKDEPEPPPFPKSIPSIYAKPPDPFPAVSSFVEYSSRLYHLDLTHISTNPGPRKKEKSHSNPPLTAPIQQLSKAIDGTGATTTTKPIVSFRDAFAIYLSSHPSIKAICVGTRRTDPHGEHLTHFDPTDHNWPAFMRIHPIIDWHLSEIWCFLRSPHLKDPITGGPLKYCTIYDEGYTSLGGVNDTLKNPKLKYFDENGKECFRPAFEMTQDEGERLGRE
;
A
#
# COMPACT_ATOMS: atom_id res chain seq x y z
N MET A 1 19.62 -52.25 1.33
CA MET A 1 18.80 -52.48 0.14
C MET A 1 17.34 -52.45 0.55
N SER A 2 16.57 -51.72 -0.24
CA SER A 2 15.12 -51.52 -0.24
C SER A 2 14.50 -50.54 0.78
N PRO A 3 13.58 -49.67 0.31
CA PRO A 3 13.21 -48.41 0.95
C PRO A 3 11.76 -48.43 1.48
N THR A 4 11.45 -47.58 2.46
CA THR A 4 10.08 -47.35 2.91
C THR A 4 9.58 -45.97 2.49
N SER A 5 8.53 -46.04 1.68
CA SER A 5 7.76 -45.04 0.99
C SER A 5 6.87 -44.17 1.88
N LEU A 6 6.70 -42.91 1.47
CA LEU A 6 5.67 -41.98 1.91
C LEU A 6 4.28 -42.37 1.34
N PRO A 7 3.17 -42.11 2.06
CA PRO A 7 1.82 -42.18 1.48
C PRO A 7 1.37 -40.84 0.83
N PRO A 8 0.44 -40.88 -0.15
CA PRO A 8 0.07 -39.73 -0.99
C PRO A 8 -1.32 -39.11 -0.70
N ASN A 9 -1.54 -37.92 -1.27
CA ASN A 9 -2.81 -37.28 -1.68
C ASN A 9 -3.76 -36.65 -0.63
N ALA A 10 -3.95 -35.33 -0.79
CA ALA A 10 -5.20 -34.61 -0.54
C ALA A 10 -5.41 -33.59 -1.72
N PRO A 11 -6.65 -33.26 -2.10
CA PRO A 11 -7.05 -33.18 -3.51
C PRO A 11 -6.91 -31.81 -4.18
N MET A 12 -6.51 -31.87 -5.46
CA MET A 12 -6.71 -30.83 -6.48
C MET A 12 -8.17 -30.87 -6.95
N THR A 13 -8.93 -29.80 -6.74
CA THR A 13 -10.24 -29.61 -7.39
C THR A 13 -10.08 -28.66 -8.57
N ASN A 14 -9.90 -29.26 -9.76
CA ASN A 14 -10.10 -28.60 -11.04
C ASN A 14 -11.59 -28.67 -11.40
N GLY A 15 -12.28 -27.53 -11.38
CA GLY A 15 -13.63 -27.38 -11.89
C GLY A 15 -13.59 -26.89 -13.34
N THR A 16 -13.80 -27.80 -14.28
CA THR A 16 -14.07 -27.50 -15.69
C THR A 16 -15.43 -26.82 -15.81
N LEU A 17 -15.50 -25.62 -16.38
CA LEU A 17 -16.76 -25.00 -16.80
C LEU A 17 -16.81 -24.92 -18.33
N SER A 18 -17.77 -25.65 -18.89
CA SER A 18 -18.13 -25.61 -20.31
C SER A 18 -18.82 -24.30 -20.65
N ALA A 19 -18.56 -23.79 -21.86
CA ALA A 19 -19.25 -22.66 -22.45
C ALA A 19 -20.78 -22.88 -22.48
N GLY A 20 -21.51 -21.94 -21.87
CA GLY A 20 -22.95 -21.83 -21.95
C GLY A 20 -23.34 -20.36 -21.85
N HIS A 21 -23.80 -19.79 -22.96
CA HIS A 21 -24.35 -18.44 -23.02
C HIS A 21 -25.58 -18.33 -22.13
N GLY A 22 -25.54 -17.43 -21.16
CA GLY A 22 -26.68 -17.01 -20.35
C GLY A 22 -26.27 -15.82 -19.50
N GLU A 23 -26.89 -14.67 -19.72
CA GLU A 23 -26.78 -13.49 -18.86
C GLU A 23 -27.16 -13.90 -17.44
N ALA A 24 -26.17 -13.96 -16.55
CA ALA A 24 -26.38 -14.20 -15.13
C ALA A 24 -26.14 -12.90 -14.37
N ASP A 25 -27.25 -12.44 -13.81
CA ASP A 25 -27.49 -11.36 -12.87
C ASP A 25 -26.29 -10.95 -11.99
N VAL A 26 -25.88 -9.69 -12.11
CA VAL A 26 -24.84 -9.06 -11.29
C VAL A 26 -25.48 -8.56 -10.00
N SER A 27 -25.73 -9.43 -9.02
CA SER A 27 -25.92 -9.00 -7.63
C SER A 27 -25.64 -10.10 -6.61
N SER A 28 -24.54 -9.96 -5.86
CA SER A 28 -24.35 -10.50 -4.49
C SER A 28 -22.93 -10.25 -3.96
N TYR A 29 -22.42 -9.03 -4.11
CA TYR A 29 -21.42 -8.54 -3.17
C TYR A 29 -22.17 -7.78 -2.07
N PRO A 30 -21.95 -8.06 -0.77
CA PRO A 30 -22.45 -7.21 0.29
C PRO A 30 -22.05 -5.77 -0.04
N SER A 31 -23.01 -4.87 -0.07
CA SER A 31 -22.76 -3.47 -0.38
C SER A 31 -21.66 -2.93 0.54
N LEU A 32 -20.53 -2.52 -0.05
CA LEU A 32 -19.42 -1.78 0.60
C LEU A 32 -19.91 -0.57 1.41
N ALA A 33 -21.16 -0.11 1.21
CA ALA A 33 -21.77 1.02 1.89
C ALA A 33 -22.22 0.76 3.34
N THR A 34 -21.88 -0.39 3.96
CA THR A 34 -22.38 -0.76 5.30
C THR A 34 -21.43 -0.51 6.46
N PHE A 35 -20.12 -0.36 6.23
CA PHE A 35 -19.15 -0.08 7.30
C PHE A 35 -18.69 1.37 7.26
N SER A 36 -18.63 2.02 8.42
CA SER A 36 -17.95 3.31 8.56
C SER A 36 -16.44 3.11 8.71
N LEU A 37 -15.65 4.16 8.49
CA LEU A 37 -14.20 4.12 8.77
C LEU A 37 -13.93 3.70 10.22
N GLN A 38 -14.76 4.14 11.17
CA GLN A 38 -14.64 3.75 12.58
C GLN A 38 -14.81 2.24 12.78
N ASP A 39 -15.76 1.61 12.10
CA ASP A 39 -15.99 0.16 12.19
C ASP A 39 -14.80 -0.61 11.61
N VAL A 40 -14.27 -0.16 10.46
CA VAL A 40 -13.10 -0.77 9.83
C VAL A 40 -11.87 -0.67 10.73
N CYS A 41 -11.61 0.51 11.32
CA CYS A 41 -10.55 0.70 12.29
C CYS A 41 -10.71 -0.22 13.52
N ALA A 42 -11.94 -0.37 14.03
CA ALA A 42 -12.23 -1.25 15.16
C ALA A 42 -11.92 -2.73 14.86
N VAL A 43 -12.31 -3.21 13.68
CA VAL A 43 -12.02 -4.57 13.22
C VAL A 43 -10.51 -4.79 13.07
N LEU A 44 -9.82 -3.91 12.36
CA LEU A 44 -8.38 -4.06 12.12
C LEU A 44 -7.57 -3.96 13.41
N HIS A 45 -7.93 -3.05 14.31
CA HIS A 45 -7.30 -2.93 15.62
C HIS A 45 -7.43 -4.22 16.43
N SER A 46 -8.62 -4.83 16.45
CA SER A 46 -8.83 -6.13 17.13
C SER A 46 -7.96 -7.24 16.52
N GLN A 47 -7.89 -7.31 15.19
CA GLN A 47 -7.07 -8.29 14.47
C GLN A 47 -5.57 -8.10 14.73
N VAL A 48 -5.07 -6.86 14.66
CA VAL A 48 -3.66 -6.54 14.94
C VAL A 48 -3.33 -6.78 16.41
N SER A 49 -4.24 -6.46 17.34
CA SER A 49 -4.08 -6.77 18.76
C SER A 49 -4.02 -8.28 19.02
N SER A 50 -4.84 -9.07 18.32
CA SER A 50 -4.80 -10.54 18.35
C SER A 50 -3.45 -11.05 17.82
N PHE A 51 -2.99 -10.52 16.69
CA PHE A 51 -1.67 -10.86 16.13
C PHE A 51 -0.53 -10.55 17.10
N LEU A 52 -0.54 -9.38 17.74
CA LEU A 52 0.48 -8.96 18.70
C LEU A 52 0.48 -9.76 20.01
N SER A 53 -0.68 -10.27 20.42
CA SER A 53 -0.86 -11.03 21.67
C SER A 53 -0.61 -12.53 21.49
N ALA A 54 -0.62 -13.04 20.26
CA ALA A 54 -0.37 -14.44 19.96
C ALA A 54 1.09 -14.83 20.24
N ALA A 55 1.30 -16.10 20.59
CA ALA A 55 2.66 -16.65 20.70
C ALA A 55 3.33 -16.65 19.33
N ALA A 56 4.57 -16.16 19.26
CA ALA A 56 5.36 -16.18 18.04
C ALA A 56 5.94 -17.60 17.80
N PRO A 57 5.50 -18.34 16.76
CA PRO A 57 5.98 -19.70 16.50
C PRO A 57 7.41 -19.74 15.95
N ASP A 58 7.90 -18.61 15.41
CA ASP A 58 9.21 -18.52 14.78
C ASP A 58 9.82 -17.11 14.95
N LYS A 59 11.08 -16.97 14.54
CA LYS A 59 11.83 -15.72 14.67
C LYS A 59 11.28 -14.60 13.79
N VAL A 60 10.74 -14.92 12.61
CA VAL A 60 10.18 -13.91 11.69
C VAL A 60 8.93 -13.33 12.33
N THR A 61 8.01 -14.17 12.79
CA THR A 61 6.77 -13.72 13.48
C THR A 61 7.09 -12.86 14.69
N LYS A 62 8.09 -13.26 15.50
CA LYS A 62 8.54 -12.46 16.65
C LYS A 62 9.01 -11.06 16.23
N ARG A 63 9.88 -10.97 15.22
CA ARG A 63 10.36 -9.68 14.70
C ARG A 63 9.22 -8.86 14.08
N THR A 64 8.32 -9.49 13.32
CA THR A 64 7.13 -8.82 12.77
C THR A 64 6.30 -8.19 13.88
N GLN A 65 6.08 -8.88 15.00
CA GLN A 65 5.37 -8.34 16.16
C GLN A 65 6.14 -7.19 16.83
N GLU A 66 7.47 -7.27 16.93
CA GLU A 66 8.32 -6.18 17.46
C GLU A 66 8.24 -4.93 16.56
N GLN A 67 8.42 -5.11 15.25
CA GLN A 67 8.36 -4.04 14.25
C GLN A 67 6.95 -3.46 14.10
N THR A 68 5.91 -4.26 14.32
CA THR A 68 4.53 -3.78 14.40
C THR A 68 4.36 -2.79 15.55
N ARG A 69 4.87 -3.09 16.75
CA ARG A 69 4.77 -2.17 17.89
C ARG A 69 5.47 -0.85 17.61
N ILE A 70 6.70 -0.90 17.09
CA ILE A 70 7.48 0.29 16.71
C ILE A 70 6.72 1.14 15.69
N ALA A 71 6.16 0.51 14.65
CA ALA A 71 5.40 1.23 13.63
C ALA A 71 4.14 1.89 14.19
N LEU A 72 3.42 1.22 15.10
CA LEU A 72 2.26 1.81 15.79
C LEU A 72 2.65 3.04 16.61
N ASP A 73 3.76 2.97 17.35
CA ASP A 73 4.28 4.10 18.15
C ASP A 73 4.68 5.30 17.27
N VAL A 74 5.31 5.03 16.11
CA VAL A 74 5.68 6.08 15.14
C VAL A 74 4.45 6.77 14.55
N ILE A 75 3.42 6.01 14.21
CA ILE A 75 2.17 6.57 13.67
C ILE A 75 1.44 7.39 14.75
N GLU A 76 1.35 6.89 15.97
CA GLU A 76 0.74 7.62 17.08
C GLU A 76 1.47 8.94 17.34
N LYS A 77 2.81 8.91 17.37
CA LYS A 77 3.61 10.14 17.49
C LYS A 77 3.33 11.13 16.35
N ALA A 78 3.20 10.66 15.11
CA ALA A 78 2.88 11.53 13.98
C ALA A 78 1.52 12.21 14.14
N LEU A 79 0.50 11.47 14.58
CA LEU A 79 -0.84 12.02 14.81
C LEU A 79 -0.86 13.02 15.97
N GLN A 80 -0.03 12.81 17.00
CA GLN A 80 0.14 13.77 18.11
C GLN A 80 0.86 15.05 17.68
N ASP A 81 1.89 14.95 16.83
CA ASP A 81 2.70 16.10 16.42
C ASP A 81 2.01 16.99 15.37
N TYR A 82 1.19 16.39 14.50
CA TYR A 82 0.60 17.07 13.34
C TYR A 82 -0.92 17.21 13.39
N GLU A 83 -1.63 16.48 14.24
CA GLU A 83 -3.09 16.27 14.18
C GLU A 83 -3.52 15.51 12.91
N PHE A 84 -4.67 14.83 12.98
CA PHE A 84 -5.16 13.97 11.90
C PHE A 84 -5.32 14.72 10.56
N ASP A 85 -5.89 15.92 10.57
CA ASP A 85 -6.22 16.69 9.35
C ASP A 85 -4.99 17.22 8.59
N SER A 86 -3.79 17.09 9.17
CA SER A 86 -2.51 17.46 8.56
C SER A 86 -1.64 16.26 8.17
N VAL A 87 -2.08 15.03 8.44
CA VAL A 87 -1.38 13.80 8.06
C VAL A 87 -2.10 13.13 6.88
N SER A 88 -1.34 12.81 5.82
CA SER A 88 -1.83 12.10 4.64
C SER A 88 -1.09 10.78 4.42
N LEU A 89 -1.66 9.87 3.63
CA LEU A 89 -1.01 8.62 3.20
C LEU A 89 -0.60 8.66 1.73
N SER A 90 0.64 8.28 1.42
CA SER A 90 1.04 7.97 0.05
C SER A 90 0.73 6.50 -0.26
N TYR A 91 -0.35 6.26 -1.01
CA TYR A 91 -0.89 4.92 -1.25
C TYR A 91 -0.88 4.55 -2.74
N ASN A 92 -0.27 3.41 -3.09
CA ASN A 92 -0.18 2.92 -4.47
C ASN A 92 -0.75 1.51 -4.67
N GLY A 93 -1.37 0.91 -3.65
CA GLY A 93 -1.90 -0.45 -3.68
C GLY A 93 -0.85 -1.57 -3.59
N GLY A 94 0.43 -1.23 -3.39
CA GLY A 94 1.49 -2.18 -3.15
C GLY A 94 1.43 -2.80 -1.75
N LYS A 95 2.18 -3.89 -1.56
CA LYS A 95 2.28 -4.61 -0.27
C LYS A 95 2.75 -3.73 0.88
N ASP A 96 3.74 -2.86 0.64
CA ASP A 96 4.38 -2.07 1.68
C ASP A 96 3.44 -0.96 2.19
N CYS A 97 2.82 -0.22 1.28
CA CYS A 97 1.83 0.80 1.66
C CYS A 97 0.54 0.18 2.22
N LEU A 98 0.19 -1.06 1.87
CA LEU A 98 -0.93 -1.78 2.46
C LEU A 98 -0.66 -2.15 3.93
N VAL A 99 0.55 -2.63 4.26
CA VAL A 99 0.95 -2.84 5.67
C VAL A 99 0.84 -1.52 6.43
N LEU A 100 1.45 -0.45 5.91
CA LEU A 100 1.38 0.88 6.51
C LEU A 100 -0.07 1.34 6.73
N LEU A 101 -0.94 1.17 5.74
CA LEU A 101 -2.36 1.54 5.84
C LEU A 101 -3.08 0.81 6.97
N ILE A 102 -2.88 -0.51 7.09
CA ILE A 102 -3.52 -1.32 8.14
C ILE A 102 -3.04 -0.89 9.53
N LEU A 103 -1.75 -0.62 9.67
CA LEU A 103 -1.17 -0.10 10.92
C LEU A 103 -1.72 1.29 11.24
N TYR A 104 -1.87 2.16 10.24
CA TYR A 104 -2.46 3.49 10.42
C TYR A 104 -3.90 3.42 10.91
N LEU A 105 -4.75 2.60 10.27
CA LEU A 105 -6.12 2.34 10.68
C LEU A 105 -6.22 1.78 12.11
N THR A 106 -5.28 0.92 12.49
CA THR A 106 -5.18 0.37 13.84
C THR A 106 -4.96 1.45 14.90
N VAL A 107 -4.07 2.41 14.62
CA VAL A 107 -3.80 3.54 15.51
C VAL A 107 -4.96 4.53 15.54
N LEU A 108 -5.63 4.78 14.41
CA LEU A 108 -6.80 5.67 14.38
C LEU A 108 -7.89 5.23 15.36
N HIS A 109 -8.11 3.91 15.53
CA HIS A 109 -9.06 3.44 16.55
C HIS A 109 -8.68 3.97 17.93
N THR A 110 -7.43 3.76 18.36
CA THR A 110 -7.01 4.14 19.72
C THR A 110 -6.88 5.65 19.88
N HIS A 111 -6.42 6.35 18.84
CA HIS A 111 -6.21 7.79 18.87
C HIS A 111 -7.52 8.56 19.05
N PHE A 112 -8.60 8.12 18.41
CA PHE A 112 -9.95 8.70 18.57
C PHE A 112 -10.81 7.96 19.60
N ALA A 113 -10.26 6.98 20.32
CA ALA A 113 -11.01 6.30 21.38
C ALA A 113 -11.26 7.27 22.54
N GLN A 114 -12.51 7.34 22.99
CA GLN A 114 -12.89 8.24 24.07
C GLN A 114 -12.27 7.81 25.41
N PRO A 115 -11.73 8.75 26.21
CA PRO A 115 -11.36 8.45 27.59
C PRO A 115 -12.61 8.00 28.36
N LYS A 116 -12.57 6.80 28.96
CA LYS A 116 -13.71 6.24 29.71
C LYS A 116 -14.14 7.11 30.93
N ASN A 117 -13.26 7.99 31.41
CA ASN A 117 -13.46 8.83 32.58
C ASN A 117 -13.27 10.31 32.24
N ARG A 118 -14.18 10.86 31.43
CA ARG A 118 -14.15 12.28 31.09
C ARG A 118 -14.89 13.12 32.12
N ARG A 119 -14.29 14.25 32.54
CA ARG A 119 -14.99 15.23 33.38
C ARG A 119 -16.02 15.96 32.52
N LYS A 120 -17.20 16.27 33.09
CA LYS A 120 -18.30 16.96 32.39
C LYS A 120 -17.92 18.34 31.84
N ASP A 121 -16.86 18.95 32.35
CA ASP A 121 -16.43 20.30 31.99
C ASP A 121 -15.37 20.32 30.86
N GLU A 122 -14.96 19.16 30.35
CA GLU A 122 -14.02 19.09 29.22
C GLU A 122 -14.71 19.33 27.87
N PRO A 123 -14.07 20.05 26.91
CA PRO A 123 -14.62 20.29 25.57
C PRO A 123 -14.98 18.98 24.88
N GLU A 124 -16.06 18.89 24.11
CA GLU A 124 -16.35 17.66 23.37
C GLU A 124 -15.18 17.25 22.45
N PRO A 125 -14.93 15.94 22.31
CA PRO A 125 -13.81 15.41 21.55
C PRO A 125 -14.12 15.57 20.06
N PRO A 126 -13.10 15.69 19.18
CA PRO A 126 -13.36 15.73 17.76
C PRO A 126 -14.10 14.46 17.31
N PRO A 127 -15.05 14.56 16.37
CA PRO A 127 -15.73 13.39 15.84
C PRO A 127 -14.73 12.47 15.11
N PHE A 128 -15.03 11.18 15.09
CA PHE A 128 -14.22 10.23 14.33
C PHE A 128 -14.23 10.60 12.83
N PRO A 129 -13.08 10.60 12.13
CA PRO A 129 -13.00 11.00 10.73
C PRO A 129 -13.81 10.08 9.82
N LYS A 130 -14.28 10.62 8.68
CA LYS A 130 -15.05 9.85 7.68
C LYS A 130 -14.18 9.23 6.58
N SER A 131 -13.02 9.83 6.33
CA SER A 131 -12.07 9.41 5.29
C SER A 131 -10.65 9.81 5.68
N ILE A 132 -9.66 9.22 5.01
CA ILE A 132 -8.24 9.47 5.25
C ILE A 132 -7.65 10.22 4.05
N PRO A 133 -7.11 11.43 4.23
CA PRO A 133 -6.43 12.15 3.16
C PRO A 133 -5.32 11.28 2.57
N SER A 134 -5.35 11.06 1.25
CA SER A 134 -4.37 10.20 0.61
C SER A 134 -4.00 10.69 -0.78
N ILE A 135 -2.77 10.40 -1.21
CA ILE A 135 -2.29 10.66 -2.58
C ILE A 135 -1.91 9.35 -3.26
N TYR A 136 -2.33 9.21 -4.52
CA TYR A 136 -1.79 8.22 -5.43
C TYR A 136 -1.15 8.91 -6.65
N ALA A 137 0.18 9.03 -6.62
CA ALA A 137 0.98 9.41 -7.77
C ALA A 137 1.05 8.23 -8.75
N LYS A 138 0.07 8.20 -9.66
CA LYS A 138 -0.22 7.08 -10.56
C LYS A 138 0.81 7.04 -11.71
N PRO A 139 1.45 5.88 -11.98
CA PRO A 139 2.30 5.74 -13.16
C PRO A 139 1.47 5.88 -14.44
N PRO A 140 2.08 6.24 -15.59
CA PRO A 140 1.35 6.43 -16.84
C PRO A 140 0.72 5.15 -17.40
N ASP A 141 1.27 4.00 -17.03
CA ASP A 141 0.95 2.67 -17.52
C ASP A 141 0.76 1.68 -16.35
N PRO A 142 -0.23 1.87 -15.47
CA PRO A 142 -0.44 1.00 -14.33
C PRO A 142 -0.96 -0.37 -14.78
N PHE A 143 -0.59 -1.43 -14.06
CA PHE A 143 -1.23 -2.73 -14.24
C PHE A 143 -2.75 -2.61 -13.95
N PRO A 144 -3.63 -3.22 -14.77
CA PRO A 144 -5.06 -3.26 -14.50
C PRO A 144 -5.37 -3.83 -13.11
N ALA A 145 -4.73 -4.93 -12.73
CA ALA A 145 -4.90 -5.56 -11.42
C ALA A 145 -4.50 -4.65 -10.24
N VAL A 146 -3.46 -3.82 -10.41
CA VAL A 146 -3.08 -2.81 -9.41
C VAL A 146 -4.14 -1.72 -9.33
N SER A 147 -4.63 -1.25 -10.47
CA SER A 147 -5.68 -0.23 -10.52
C SER A 147 -6.97 -0.71 -9.84
N SER A 148 -7.42 -1.94 -10.15
CA SER A 148 -8.57 -2.57 -9.51
C SER A 148 -8.37 -2.75 -8.01
N PHE A 149 -7.16 -3.16 -7.59
CA PHE A 149 -6.87 -3.31 -6.17
C PHE A 149 -6.87 -1.96 -5.43
N VAL A 150 -6.28 -0.91 -6.01
CA VAL A 150 -6.31 0.45 -5.45
C VAL A 150 -7.76 0.94 -5.31
N GLU A 151 -8.60 0.77 -6.34
CA GLU A 151 -10.00 1.18 -6.28
C GLU A 151 -10.78 0.44 -5.18
N TYR A 152 -10.62 -0.89 -5.13
CA TYR A 152 -11.24 -1.72 -4.12
C TYR A 152 -10.83 -1.34 -2.70
N SER A 153 -9.52 -1.28 -2.45
CA SER A 153 -8.95 -0.99 -1.13
C SER A 153 -9.23 0.45 -0.70
N SER A 154 -9.21 1.42 -1.61
CA SER A 154 -9.55 2.82 -1.27
C SER A 154 -10.99 2.96 -0.79
N ARG A 155 -11.93 2.23 -1.40
CA ARG A 155 -13.32 2.20 -0.93
C ARG A 155 -13.45 1.49 0.42
N LEU A 156 -12.84 0.31 0.55
CA LEU A 156 -12.90 -0.47 1.79
C LEU A 156 -12.31 0.29 2.99
N TYR A 157 -11.19 0.99 2.79
CA TYR A 157 -10.45 1.66 3.85
C TYR A 157 -10.72 3.18 3.92
N HIS A 158 -11.77 3.66 3.23
CA HIS A 158 -12.21 5.05 3.21
C HIS A 158 -11.10 6.06 2.90
N LEU A 159 -10.27 5.80 1.89
CA LEU A 159 -9.26 6.75 1.44
C LEU A 159 -9.93 7.85 0.62
N ASP A 160 -9.72 9.11 1.02
CA ASP A 160 -9.95 10.26 0.14
C ASP A 160 -8.75 10.39 -0.81
N LEU A 161 -8.73 9.53 -1.82
CA LEU A 161 -7.55 9.30 -2.65
C LEU A 161 -7.49 10.27 -3.82
N THR A 162 -6.59 11.25 -3.75
CA THR A 162 -6.29 12.13 -4.87
C THR A 162 -5.40 11.42 -5.89
N HIS A 163 -5.93 11.18 -7.09
CA HIS A 163 -5.20 10.57 -8.20
C HIS A 163 -4.48 11.63 -9.04
N ILE A 164 -3.15 11.55 -9.13
CA ILE A 164 -2.35 12.42 -10.00
C ILE A 164 -1.49 11.55 -10.91
N SER A 165 -1.78 11.59 -12.21
CA SER A 165 -1.04 10.79 -13.20
C SER A 165 0.30 11.45 -13.53
N THR A 166 1.37 10.67 -13.45
CA THR A 166 2.73 11.09 -13.82
C THR A 166 3.02 10.80 -15.30
N ASN A 167 3.88 11.61 -15.91
CA ASN A 167 4.35 11.42 -17.28
C ASN A 167 5.68 12.20 -17.53
N PRO A 168 6.54 11.74 -18.46
CA PRO A 168 6.55 10.41 -19.05
C PRO A 168 6.92 9.36 -17.99
N GLY A 169 6.77 8.07 -18.31
CA GLY A 169 7.29 7.01 -17.44
C GLY A 169 8.82 7.13 -17.27
N PRO A 170 9.41 6.46 -16.27
CA PRO A 170 10.87 6.44 -16.12
C PRO A 170 11.55 6.02 -17.44
N ARG A 171 12.52 6.81 -17.92
CA ARG A 171 13.22 6.53 -19.18
C ARG A 171 14.30 5.46 -18.97
N LYS A 172 14.41 4.50 -19.90
CA LYS A 172 15.32 3.31 -19.85
C LYS A 172 16.82 3.55 -19.63
N LYS A 173 17.32 4.80 -19.54
CA LYS A 173 18.74 5.11 -19.30
C LYS A 173 19.02 6.34 -18.43
N GLU A 174 18.01 7.05 -17.95
CA GLU A 174 18.22 8.11 -16.96
C GLU A 174 17.93 7.49 -15.60
N LYS A 175 19.00 7.16 -14.86
CA LYS A 175 18.94 7.12 -13.40
C LYS A 175 18.14 8.36 -12.98
N SER A 176 16.98 8.18 -12.35
CA SER A 176 16.04 9.26 -12.00
C SER A 176 16.62 10.17 -10.91
N HIS A 177 17.75 10.84 -11.20
CA HIS A 177 18.57 11.58 -10.24
C HIS A 177 19.02 12.95 -10.76
N SER A 178 18.60 13.34 -11.97
CA SER A 178 18.62 14.73 -12.36
C SER A 178 17.30 15.34 -11.91
N ASN A 179 17.33 16.24 -10.93
CA ASN A 179 16.19 17.05 -10.50
C ASN A 179 16.14 18.30 -11.39
N PRO A 180 15.45 18.31 -12.55
CA PRO A 180 15.19 19.57 -13.22
C PRO A 180 14.36 20.47 -12.29
N PRO A 181 14.44 21.80 -12.41
CA PRO A 181 13.49 22.71 -11.78
C PRO A 181 12.04 22.30 -12.09
N LEU A 182 11.06 22.83 -11.35
CA LEU A 182 9.64 22.64 -11.68
C LEU A 182 9.44 22.86 -13.18
N THR A 183 8.86 21.86 -13.87
CA THR A 183 8.69 21.86 -15.33
C THR A 183 7.78 22.97 -15.81
N ALA A 184 6.92 23.52 -14.93
CA ALA A 184 6.10 24.69 -15.14
C ALA A 184 5.59 25.27 -13.79
N PRO A 185 5.11 26.53 -13.74
CA PRO A 185 4.40 27.07 -12.57
C PRO A 185 3.20 26.21 -12.17
N ILE A 186 3.02 25.95 -10.86
CA ILE A 186 1.98 25.05 -10.30
C ILE A 186 0.57 25.40 -10.80
N GLN A 187 0.26 26.70 -10.96
CA GLN A 187 -1.04 27.18 -11.46
C GLN A 187 -1.34 26.81 -12.92
N GLN A 188 -0.31 26.53 -13.74
CA GLN A 188 -0.48 26.06 -15.11
C GLN A 188 -0.65 24.54 -15.17
N LEU A 189 -0.01 23.80 -14.26
CA LEU A 189 -0.14 22.35 -14.14
C LEU A 189 -1.53 21.94 -13.64
N SER A 190 -2.09 22.65 -12.64
CA SER A 190 -3.45 22.39 -12.15
C SER A 190 -4.51 22.62 -13.23
N LYS A 191 -4.44 23.75 -13.95
CA LYS A 191 -5.38 24.07 -15.05
C LYS A 191 -5.31 23.12 -16.25
N ALA A 192 -4.15 22.53 -16.52
CA ALA A 192 -3.99 21.56 -17.60
C ALA A 192 -4.62 20.19 -17.28
N ILE A 193 -4.79 19.86 -16.00
CA ILE A 193 -5.47 18.64 -15.53
C ILE A 193 -7.00 18.80 -15.60
N ASP A 194 -7.52 20.01 -15.37
CA ASP A 194 -8.95 20.32 -15.35
C ASP A 194 -9.61 20.50 -16.74
N GLY A 195 -8.89 20.24 -17.83
CA GLY A 195 -9.48 20.08 -19.17
C GLY A 195 -10.02 21.34 -19.87
N THR A 196 -9.85 22.55 -19.31
CA THR A 196 -10.29 23.80 -19.96
C THR A 196 -9.16 24.44 -20.76
N GLY A 197 -8.88 23.93 -21.97
CA GLY A 197 -7.93 24.57 -22.87
C GLY A 197 -7.56 23.71 -24.07
N ALA A 198 -8.40 23.73 -25.11
CA ALA A 198 -8.05 23.16 -26.41
C ALA A 198 -7.02 24.05 -27.10
N THR A 199 -5.77 23.58 -27.22
CA THR A 199 -4.83 23.94 -28.30
C THR A 199 -3.71 22.89 -28.34
N THR A 200 -3.31 22.52 -29.55
CA THR A 200 -2.29 21.51 -29.90
C THR A 200 -0.93 21.78 -29.25
N THR A 201 -0.77 21.34 -28.00
CA THR A 201 0.46 21.46 -27.22
C THR A 201 0.79 20.12 -26.59
N THR A 202 2.06 19.71 -26.62
CA THR A 202 2.53 18.47 -26.03
C THR A 202 2.10 18.39 -24.57
N LYS A 203 1.46 17.28 -24.16
CA LYS A 203 0.97 17.07 -22.78
C LYS A 203 2.09 17.43 -21.79
N PRO A 204 1.85 18.31 -20.80
CA PRO A 204 2.89 18.76 -19.87
C PRO A 204 3.44 17.57 -19.09
N ILE A 205 4.75 17.59 -18.82
CA ILE A 205 5.47 16.57 -18.05
C ILE A 205 5.18 16.80 -16.56
N VAL A 206 4.64 15.77 -15.90
CA VAL A 206 4.31 15.69 -14.49
C VAL A 206 5.20 14.62 -13.88
N SER A 207 6.30 15.03 -13.25
CA SER A 207 7.15 14.12 -12.50
C SER A 207 6.46 13.64 -11.21
N PHE A 208 7.03 12.61 -10.58
CA PHE A 208 6.56 12.14 -9.27
C PHE A 208 6.57 13.28 -8.23
N ARG A 209 7.60 14.13 -8.25
CA ARG A 209 7.69 15.31 -7.40
C ARG A 209 6.61 16.35 -7.69
N ASP A 210 6.31 16.59 -8.97
CA ASP A 210 5.27 17.55 -9.36
C ASP A 210 3.89 17.06 -8.90
N ALA A 211 3.66 15.75 -8.89
CA ALA A 211 2.42 15.18 -8.34
C ALA A 211 2.22 15.55 -6.85
N PHE A 212 3.26 15.44 -6.04
CA PHE A 212 3.20 15.89 -4.64
C PHE A 212 3.03 17.41 -4.51
N ALA A 213 3.68 18.19 -5.36
CA ALA A 213 3.52 19.65 -5.35
C ALA A 213 2.07 20.07 -5.68
N ILE A 214 1.46 19.42 -6.68
CA ILE A 214 0.05 19.63 -7.06
C ILE A 214 -0.86 19.22 -5.88
N TYR A 215 -0.65 18.05 -5.29
CA TYR A 215 -1.44 17.57 -4.16
C TYR A 215 -1.40 18.51 -2.95
N LEU A 216 -0.21 18.96 -2.55
CA LEU A 216 -0.05 19.88 -1.41
C LEU A 216 -0.64 21.26 -1.71
N SER A 217 -0.66 21.69 -2.98
CA SER A 217 -1.30 22.95 -3.37
C SER A 217 -2.83 22.91 -3.26
N SER A 218 -3.45 21.74 -3.48
CA SER A 218 -4.89 21.54 -3.30
C SER A 218 -5.28 21.16 -1.87
N HIS A 219 -4.32 20.72 -1.05
CA HIS A 219 -4.53 20.31 0.35
C HIS A 219 -3.58 21.07 1.29
N PRO A 220 -3.75 22.40 1.47
CA PRO A 220 -2.80 23.22 2.22
C PRO A 220 -2.71 22.88 3.71
N SER A 221 -3.67 22.15 4.28
CA SER A 221 -3.63 21.64 5.66
C SER A 221 -2.60 20.53 5.85
N ILE A 222 -2.24 19.78 4.81
CA ILE A 222 -1.32 18.65 4.91
C ILE A 222 0.11 19.16 5.16
N LYS A 223 0.73 18.63 6.23
CA LYS A 223 2.09 18.94 6.67
C LYS A 223 2.99 17.71 6.75
N ALA A 224 2.40 16.53 6.89
CA ALA A 224 3.13 15.27 6.94
C ALA A 224 2.47 14.20 6.07
N ILE A 225 3.28 13.33 5.48
CA ILE A 225 2.81 12.23 4.63
C ILE A 225 3.50 10.94 5.06
N CYS A 226 2.73 9.92 5.42
CA CYS A 226 3.26 8.59 5.68
C CYS A 226 3.58 7.88 4.37
N VAL A 227 4.78 7.30 4.29
CA VAL A 227 5.32 6.63 3.11
C VAL A 227 5.79 5.23 3.47
N GLY A 228 5.38 4.24 2.68
CA GLY A 228 5.73 2.82 2.88
C GLY A 228 7.13 2.45 2.36
N THR A 229 8.13 3.31 2.56
CA THR A 229 9.53 3.03 2.17
C THR A 229 10.23 2.23 3.26
N ARG A 230 11.06 1.26 2.86
CA ARG A 230 11.91 0.43 3.73
C ARG A 230 13.39 0.76 3.50
N ARG A 231 14.28 0.43 4.45
CA ARG A 231 15.74 0.66 4.30
C ARG A 231 16.34 0.00 3.06
N THR A 232 15.76 -1.12 2.65
CA THR A 232 16.20 -1.91 1.51
C THR A 232 15.68 -1.38 0.16
N ASP A 233 14.81 -0.36 0.18
CA ASP A 233 14.39 0.34 -1.03
C ASP A 233 15.47 1.32 -1.53
N PRO A 234 15.45 1.70 -2.82
CA PRO A 234 16.35 2.71 -3.34
C PRO A 234 16.27 4.01 -2.55
N HIS A 235 17.43 4.50 -2.07
CA HIS A 235 17.57 5.70 -1.22
C HIS A 235 16.98 5.57 0.19
N GLY A 236 16.59 4.37 0.62
CA GLY A 236 16.04 4.12 1.95
C GLY A 236 17.08 3.94 3.06
N GLU A 237 18.34 3.63 2.72
CA GLU A 237 19.38 3.18 3.67
C GLU A 237 19.56 4.11 4.87
N HIS A 238 19.57 5.43 4.63
CA HIS A 238 19.84 6.45 5.65
C HIS A 238 18.59 7.18 6.14
N LEU A 239 17.39 6.77 5.70
CA LEU A 239 16.15 7.38 6.18
C LEU A 239 15.91 7.02 7.65
N THR A 240 15.21 7.92 8.33
CA THR A 240 14.72 7.74 9.69
C THR A 240 13.19 7.61 9.68
N HIS A 241 12.58 7.46 10.85
CA HIS A 241 11.12 7.47 10.93
C HIS A 241 10.49 8.82 10.55
N PHE A 242 11.23 9.92 10.65
CA PHE A 242 10.74 11.28 10.39
C PHE A 242 11.83 12.08 9.66
N ASP A 243 11.68 12.24 8.35
CA ASP A 243 12.61 13.01 7.54
C ASP A 243 11.86 14.14 6.81
N PRO A 244 12.20 15.42 7.01
CA PRO A 244 11.71 16.46 6.13
C PRO A 244 12.13 16.15 4.69
N THR A 245 11.32 16.60 3.72
CA THR A 245 11.76 16.60 2.33
C THR A 245 12.99 17.49 2.14
N ASP A 246 13.84 17.09 1.20
CA ASP A 246 15.09 17.79 0.87
C ASP A 246 14.94 18.68 -0.38
N HIS A 247 16.07 19.23 -0.84
CA HIS A 247 16.12 20.25 -1.89
C HIS A 247 15.30 19.90 -3.15
N ASN A 248 14.53 20.89 -3.61
CA ASN A 248 13.60 20.89 -4.74
C ASN A 248 12.28 20.15 -4.54
N TRP A 249 12.08 19.37 -3.48
CA TRP A 249 10.75 18.82 -3.15
C TRP A 249 9.86 19.88 -2.48
N PRO A 250 8.53 19.79 -2.63
CA PRO A 250 7.62 20.57 -1.80
C PRO A 250 7.84 20.23 -0.32
N ALA A 251 7.69 21.21 0.57
CA ALA A 251 7.98 21.05 1.99
C ALA A 251 6.89 20.26 2.71
N PHE A 252 7.25 19.09 3.25
CA PHE A 252 6.44 18.29 4.16
C PHE A 252 7.33 17.31 4.95
N MET A 253 6.81 16.77 6.05
CA MET A 253 7.46 15.70 6.80
C MET A 253 7.15 14.34 6.16
N ARG A 254 8.17 13.56 5.81
CA ARG A 254 7.99 12.15 5.43
C ARG A 254 8.03 11.31 6.69
N ILE A 255 6.99 10.51 6.90
CA ILE A 255 6.90 9.58 8.03
C ILE A 255 7.09 8.18 7.47
N HIS A 256 8.02 7.41 8.03
CA HIS A 256 8.34 6.05 7.58
C HIS A 256 8.12 5.03 8.71
N PRO A 257 6.87 4.66 9.05
CA PRO A 257 6.61 3.76 10.19
C PRO A 257 7.17 2.36 10.01
N ILE A 258 7.29 1.90 8.77
CA ILE A 258 7.76 0.55 8.44
C ILE A 258 9.22 0.53 7.93
N ILE A 259 10.01 1.60 8.18
CA ILE A 259 11.34 1.76 7.56
C ILE A 259 12.28 0.58 7.81
N ASP A 260 12.22 -0.03 9.00
CA ASP A 260 13.08 -1.13 9.41
C ASP A 260 12.48 -2.52 9.10
N TRP A 261 11.36 -2.61 8.38
CA TRP A 261 10.75 -3.89 8.01
C TRP A 261 11.50 -4.57 6.85
N HIS A 262 11.63 -5.88 6.94
CA HIS A 262 12.14 -6.76 5.90
C HIS A 262 11.01 -7.39 5.08
N LEU A 263 11.32 -7.87 3.88
CA LEU A 263 10.35 -8.50 2.98
C LEU A 263 9.62 -9.69 3.64
N SER A 264 10.34 -10.48 4.44
CA SER A 264 9.76 -11.58 5.20
C SER A 264 8.71 -11.13 6.22
N GLU A 265 8.89 -9.97 6.85
CA GLU A 265 7.97 -9.40 7.84
C GLU A 265 6.72 -8.82 7.16
N ILE A 266 6.88 -8.18 5.99
CA ILE A 266 5.75 -7.73 5.16
C ILE A 266 4.81 -8.89 4.84
N TRP A 267 5.34 -10.00 4.32
CA TRP A 267 4.51 -11.16 3.98
C TRP A 267 4.01 -11.92 5.20
N CYS A 268 4.80 -12.00 6.27
CA CYS A 268 4.37 -12.57 7.55
C CYS A 268 3.13 -11.82 8.09
N PHE A 269 3.13 -10.49 8.04
CA PHE A 269 2.01 -9.68 8.49
C PHE A 269 0.79 -9.80 7.58
N LEU A 270 0.96 -9.57 6.27
CA LEU A 270 -0.16 -9.58 5.31
C LEU A 270 -0.84 -10.95 5.19
N ARG A 271 -0.10 -12.04 5.38
CA ARG A 271 -0.64 -13.41 5.32
C ARG A 271 -0.90 -14.03 6.68
N SER A 272 -0.76 -13.25 7.75
CA SER A 272 -1.05 -13.72 9.10
C SER A 272 -2.49 -14.21 9.18
N PRO A 273 -2.76 -15.38 9.80
CA PRO A 273 -4.12 -15.89 9.94
C PRO A 273 -5.02 -15.00 10.80
N HIS A 274 -4.44 -14.09 11.58
CA HIS A 274 -5.15 -13.10 12.40
C HIS A 274 -5.74 -11.96 11.56
N LEU A 275 -5.16 -11.68 10.39
CA LEU A 275 -5.54 -10.56 9.54
C LEU A 275 -6.55 -11.07 8.49
N LYS A 276 -7.76 -10.54 8.55
CA LYS A 276 -8.90 -10.93 7.71
C LYS A 276 -9.45 -9.74 6.96
N ASP A 277 -9.93 -10.01 5.76
CA ASP A 277 -10.69 -9.06 4.96
C ASP A 277 -11.95 -8.62 5.75
N PRO A 278 -12.11 -7.32 6.07
CA PRO A 278 -13.19 -6.87 6.95
C PRO A 278 -14.61 -7.15 6.42
N ILE A 279 -14.76 -7.36 5.11
CA ILE A 279 -16.07 -7.60 4.48
C ILE A 279 -16.38 -9.09 4.42
N THR A 280 -15.43 -9.88 3.92
CA THR A 280 -15.66 -11.30 3.62
C THR A 280 -15.31 -12.22 4.78
N GLY A 281 -14.54 -11.73 5.77
CA GLY A 281 -13.98 -12.55 6.85
C GLY A 281 -12.92 -13.55 6.38
N GLY A 282 -12.63 -13.59 5.08
CA GLY A 282 -11.59 -14.41 4.47
C GLY A 282 -10.18 -13.87 4.72
N PRO A 283 -9.14 -14.49 4.13
CA PRO A 283 -7.78 -13.96 4.19
C PRO A 283 -7.73 -12.49 3.72
N LEU A 284 -6.91 -11.68 4.39
CA LEU A 284 -6.67 -10.29 3.99
C LEU A 284 -6.25 -10.24 2.50
N LYS A 285 -6.94 -9.39 1.73
CA LYS A 285 -6.63 -9.21 0.30
C LYS A 285 -5.44 -8.29 0.09
N TYR A 286 -4.60 -8.67 -0.85
CA TYR A 286 -3.53 -7.85 -1.45
C TYR A 286 -3.61 -7.95 -2.98
N CYS A 287 -2.83 -7.15 -3.71
CA CYS A 287 -2.86 -7.17 -5.17
C CYS A 287 -2.44 -8.54 -5.74
N THR A 288 -3.30 -9.18 -6.53
CA THR A 288 -3.13 -10.57 -6.97
C THR A 288 -1.91 -10.82 -7.86
N ILE A 289 -1.33 -9.79 -8.47
CA ILE A 289 -0.11 -9.97 -9.28
C ILE A 289 1.08 -10.41 -8.43
N TYR A 290 1.05 -10.18 -7.12
CA TYR A 290 2.04 -10.77 -6.23
C TYR A 290 1.99 -12.31 -6.27
N ASP A 291 0.81 -12.92 -6.43
CA ASP A 291 0.69 -14.37 -6.57
C ASP A 291 1.21 -14.89 -7.92
N GLU A 292 1.34 -14.00 -8.90
CA GLU A 292 1.89 -14.32 -10.22
C GLU A 292 3.43 -14.21 -10.30
N GLY A 293 4.10 -13.87 -9.19
CA GLY A 293 5.56 -13.79 -9.08
C GLY A 293 6.16 -12.40 -9.26
N TYR A 294 5.36 -11.34 -9.29
CA TYR A 294 5.86 -9.96 -9.19
C TYR A 294 6.20 -9.64 -7.73
N THR A 295 7.35 -9.03 -7.45
CA THR A 295 7.79 -8.73 -6.06
C THR A 295 7.91 -7.24 -5.76
N SER A 296 8.05 -6.40 -6.80
CA SER A 296 8.16 -4.94 -6.70
C SER A 296 7.37 -4.29 -7.84
N LEU A 297 6.40 -3.42 -7.53
CA LEU A 297 5.45 -2.91 -8.54
C LEU A 297 5.80 -1.51 -9.06
N GLY A 298 5.79 -1.35 -10.39
CA GLY A 298 5.99 -0.11 -11.13
C GLY A 298 4.96 0.01 -12.26
N GLY A 299 5.35 0.62 -13.38
CA GLY A 299 4.56 0.60 -14.61
C GLY A 299 4.66 -0.75 -15.33
N VAL A 300 3.69 -1.05 -16.19
CA VAL A 300 3.69 -2.27 -17.03
C VAL A 300 4.96 -2.38 -17.86
N ASN A 301 5.51 -1.25 -18.32
CA ASN A 301 6.69 -1.23 -19.18
C ASN A 301 8.03 -1.36 -18.44
N ASP A 302 8.05 -1.27 -17.10
CA ASP A 302 9.27 -1.28 -16.29
C ASP A 302 9.30 -2.42 -15.24
N THR A 303 8.28 -3.26 -15.23
CA THR A 303 8.06 -4.28 -14.20
C THR A 303 7.85 -5.66 -14.84
N LEU A 304 8.70 -6.60 -14.46
CA LEU A 304 8.70 -8.01 -14.85
C LEU A 304 8.50 -8.89 -13.62
N LYS A 305 8.11 -10.16 -13.85
CA LYS A 305 8.10 -11.18 -12.80
C LYS A 305 9.51 -11.43 -12.29
N ASN A 306 9.65 -11.73 -11.00
CA ASN A 306 10.97 -11.90 -10.41
C ASN A 306 11.63 -13.20 -10.90
N PRO A 307 12.84 -13.14 -11.51
CA PRO A 307 13.51 -14.34 -12.00
C PRO A 307 13.88 -15.33 -10.89
N LYS A 308 14.01 -14.91 -9.63
CA LYS A 308 14.25 -15.82 -8.49
C LYS A 308 13.07 -16.74 -8.16
N LEU A 309 11.86 -16.37 -8.59
CA LEU A 309 10.64 -17.14 -8.37
C LEU A 309 10.30 -18.07 -9.55
N LYS A 310 11.08 -18.02 -10.62
CA LYS A 310 10.88 -18.83 -11.82
C LYS A 310 11.12 -20.32 -11.53
N TYR A 311 10.27 -21.17 -12.08
CA TYR A 311 10.44 -22.61 -12.12
C TYR A 311 9.82 -23.21 -13.39
N PHE A 312 10.07 -24.49 -13.64
CA PHE A 312 9.43 -25.24 -14.73
C PHE A 312 8.52 -26.30 -14.11
N ASP A 313 7.29 -26.40 -14.63
CA ASP A 313 6.35 -27.46 -14.21
C ASP A 313 6.73 -28.82 -14.83
N GLU A 314 5.96 -29.86 -14.49
CA GLU A 314 6.17 -31.23 -14.98
C GLU A 314 6.13 -31.35 -16.52
N ASN A 315 5.49 -30.41 -17.20
CA ASN A 315 5.40 -30.35 -18.66
C ASN A 315 6.48 -29.47 -19.30
N GLY A 316 7.42 -28.95 -18.50
CA GLY A 316 8.46 -28.03 -18.97
C GLY A 316 7.95 -26.61 -19.26
N LYS A 317 6.74 -26.25 -18.81
CA LYS A 317 6.21 -24.88 -18.95
C LYS A 317 6.81 -23.98 -17.88
N GLU A 318 7.25 -22.80 -18.31
CA GLU A 318 7.74 -21.75 -17.41
C GLU A 318 6.61 -21.19 -16.55
N CYS A 319 6.82 -21.23 -15.23
CA CYS A 319 5.89 -20.78 -14.20
C CYS A 319 6.64 -19.93 -13.16
N PHE A 320 5.90 -19.23 -12.31
CA PHE A 320 6.45 -18.39 -11.25
C PHE A 320 5.75 -18.67 -9.93
N ARG A 321 6.54 -18.81 -8.87
CA ARG A 321 6.03 -18.93 -7.51
C ARG A 321 5.52 -17.58 -7.02
N PRO A 322 4.55 -17.55 -6.09
CA PRO A 322 4.04 -16.31 -5.53
C PRO A 322 5.11 -15.54 -4.75
N ALA A 323 4.97 -14.21 -4.68
CA ALA A 323 5.94 -13.29 -4.12
C ALA A 323 6.28 -13.57 -2.65
N PHE A 324 5.33 -14.09 -1.88
CA PHE A 324 5.54 -14.41 -0.47
C PHE A 324 6.52 -15.56 -0.22
N GLU A 325 6.88 -16.34 -1.25
CA GLU A 325 7.94 -17.34 -1.15
C GLU A 325 9.34 -16.71 -1.16
N MET A 326 9.45 -15.44 -1.56
CA MET A 326 10.68 -14.68 -1.44
C MET A 326 10.81 -14.08 -0.04
N THR A 327 11.79 -14.57 0.72
CA THR A 327 12.00 -14.17 2.12
C THR A 327 13.19 -13.24 2.35
N GLN A 328 14.09 -13.12 1.36
CA GLN A 328 15.26 -12.24 1.39
C GLN A 328 14.95 -10.93 0.67
N ASP A 329 15.37 -9.79 1.23
CA ASP A 329 15.23 -8.49 0.56
C ASP A 329 16.11 -8.42 -0.71
N GLU A 330 17.25 -9.10 -0.71
CA GLU A 330 18.18 -9.08 -1.83
C GLU A 330 17.52 -9.65 -3.09
N GLY A 331 17.41 -8.79 -4.09
CA GLY A 331 16.86 -9.12 -5.39
C GLY A 331 15.34 -9.03 -5.48
N GLU A 332 14.66 -8.47 -4.48
CA GLU A 332 13.23 -8.15 -4.56
C GLU A 332 12.91 -7.31 -5.82
N ARG A 333 13.85 -6.49 -6.24
CA ARG A 333 13.72 -5.58 -7.39
C ARG A 333 14.35 -6.12 -8.68
N LEU A 334 14.73 -7.41 -8.75
CA LEU A 334 15.30 -8.00 -9.98
C LEU A 334 14.33 -8.01 -11.16
N GLY A 335 13.03 -7.91 -10.89
CA GLY A 335 12.01 -7.69 -11.92
C GLY A 335 11.78 -6.22 -12.27
N ARG A 336 12.75 -5.32 -12.07
CA ARG A 336 12.66 -3.91 -12.46
C ARG A 336 13.72 -3.58 -13.50
N GLU A 337 13.31 -2.95 -14.60
CA GLU A 337 14.20 -2.46 -15.68
C GLU A 337 14.75 -1.06 -15.41
#